data_AF-A0A5C3NMN4-F1
#
_entry.id   AF-A0A5C3NMN4-F1
#
_cell.length_a   1.000
_cell.length_b   1.000
_cell.length_c   1.000
_cell.angle_alpha   90.00
_cell.angle_beta   90.00
_cell.angle_gamma   90.00
#
_symmetry.space_group_name_H-M   'P 1'
#
loop_
_entity.id
_entity.type
_entity.pdbx_description
1 polymer ?
#
loop_
_entity_poly.entity_id
_entity_poly.type
_entity_poly.pdbx_seq_one_letter_code
_entity_poly.pdbx_strand_id
1 'polypeptide(L)'
;MRRRLRNKILIASNLLDPITPLPAAETVAVLLGQDAVLIRENGFGIFSAYMTNGTLLANGTVCEVDATFECLAGVNIQTLS
;
A
#
# COMPACT_ATOMS: atom_id res chain seq x y z
N MET A 1 -20.60 8.83 18.21
CA MET A 1 -20.30 7.45 17.75
C MET A 1 -19.55 7.54 16.43
N ARG A 2 -18.34 6.97 16.32
CA ARG A 2 -17.59 6.89 15.06
C ARG A 2 -18.16 5.72 14.24
N ARG A 3 -18.82 6.00 13.11
CA ARG A 3 -19.32 4.95 12.20
C ARG A 3 -18.12 4.26 11.56
N ARG A 4 -18.07 2.94 11.63
CA ARG A 4 -17.06 2.15 10.91
C ARG A 4 -17.35 2.22 9.42
N LEU A 5 -16.29 2.24 8.61
CA LEU A 5 -16.42 2.10 7.18
C LEU A 5 -16.90 0.68 6.84
N ARG A 6 -17.76 0.59 5.82
CA ARG A 6 -18.27 -0.70 5.32
C ARG A 6 -17.15 -1.54 4.68
N ASN A 7 -16.19 -0.86 4.07
CA ASN A 7 -15.00 -1.44 3.46
C ASN A 7 -13.76 -0.87 4.15
N LYS A 8 -12.74 -1.71 4.28
CA LYS A 8 -11.45 -1.28 4.81
C LYS A 8 -10.63 -0.60 3.73
N ILE A 9 -9.91 0.44 4.13
CA ILE A 9 -9.06 1.23 3.25
C ILE A 9 -7.63 0.70 3.34
N LEU A 10 -7.02 0.43 2.19
CA LEU A 10 -5.58 0.21 2.10
C LEU A 10 -4.91 1.57 1.82
N ILE A 11 -3.93 1.94 2.63
CA ILE A 11 -3.07 3.09 2.41
C ILE A 11 -1.69 2.56 2.05
N ALA A 12 -1.19 2.95 0.88
CA ALA A 12 0.15 2.60 0.43
C ALA A 12 1.02 3.85 0.36
N SER A 13 2.25 3.77 0.87
CA SER A 13 3.24 4.83 0.77
C SER A 13 4.64 4.25 0.91
N ASN A 14 5.67 5.01 0.55
CA ASN A 14 7.05 4.56 0.58
C ASN A 14 7.99 5.68 1.04
N LEU A 15 9.25 5.36 1.29
CA LEU A 15 10.24 6.33 1.76
C LEU A 15 10.73 7.31 0.68
N LEU A 16 10.60 6.91 -0.58
CA LEU A 16 11.20 7.59 -1.72
C LEU A 16 10.21 8.52 -2.43
N ASP A 17 8.95 8.56 -2.00
CA ASP A 17 7.93 9.45 -2.50
C ASP A 17 8.19 10.89 -1.99
N PRO A 18 8.61 11.82 -2.86
CA PRO A 18 8.91 13.18 -2.45
C PRO A 18 7.66 14.08 -2.43
N ILE A 19 6.54 13.63 -2.99
CA ILE A 19 5.30 14.42 -3.14
C ILE A 19 4.31 14.06 -2.03
N THR A 20 4.12 12.77 -1.77
CA THR A 20 3.25 12.22 -0.72
C THR A 20 4.04 11.38 0.28
N PRO A 21 4.85 12.01 1.14
CA PRO A 21 5.82 11.32 1.98
C PRO A 21 5.14 10.44 3.04
N LEU A 22 5.82 9.36 3.45
CA LEU A 22 5.32 8.38 4.43
C LEU A 22 4.65 8.98 5.68
N PRO A 23 5.17 10.05 6.33
CA PRO A 23 4.51 10.66 7.49
C PRO A 23 3.09 11.20 7.19
N ALA A 24 2.84 11.66 5.96
CA ALA A 24 1.50 12.07 5.55
C ALA A 24 0.55 10.86 5.46
N ALA A 25 1.04 9.72 4.94
CA ALA A 25 0.27 8.49 4.89
C ALA A 25 0.00 7.91 6.30
N GLU A 26 0.97 7.97 7.21
CA GLU A 26 0.80 7.64 8.63
C GLU A 26 -0.28 8.51 9.28
N THR A 27 -0.31 9.81 8.97
CA THR A 27 -1.35 10.72 9.46
C THR A 27 -2.74 10.28 8.99
N VAL A 28 -2.90 9.93 7.72
CA VAL A 28 -4.16 9.40 7.18
C VAL A 28 -4.56 8.08 7.87
N ALA A 29 -3.59 7.19 8.12
CA ALA A 29 -3.84 5.93 8.82
C ALA A 29 -4.37 6.16 10.25
N VAL A 30 -3.80 7.12 10.98
CA VAL A 30 -4.28 7.52 12.31
C VAL A 30 -5.70 8.10 12.25
N LEU A 31 -5.98 8.94 11.24
CA LEU A 31 -7.31 9.54 11.03
C LEU A 31 -8.38 8.52 10.63
N LEU A 32 -8.01 7.40 10.00
CA LEU A 32 -8.93 6.32 9.66
C LEU A 32 -9.00 5.22 10.73
N GLY A 33 -7.98 5.15 11.60
CA GLY A 33 -7.91 4.24 12.73
C GLY A 33 -8.08 2.79 12.29
N GLN A 34 -8.99 2.06 12.94
CA GLN A 34 -9.21 0.64 12.68
C GLN A 34 -9.78 0.34 11.28
N ASP A 35 -10.20 1.35 10.52
CA ASP A 35 -10.78 1.17 9.19
C ASP A 35 -9.76 1.30 8.06
N ALA A 36 -8.49 1.55 8.38
CA ALA A 36 -7.41 1.52 7.41
C ALA A 36 -6.23 0.68 7.87
N VAL A 37 -5.47 0.21 6.90
CA VAL A 37 -4.16 -0.42 7.09
C VAL A 37 -3.15 0.36 6.25
N LEU A 38 -2.04 0.75 6.89
CA LEU A 38 -0.89 1.31 6.19
C LEU A 38 0.09 0.20 5.85
N ILE A 39 0.45 0.14 4.57
CA ILE A 39 1.54 -0.69 4.06
C ILE A 39 2.67 0.22 3.57
N ARG A 40 3.91 -0.26 3.74
CA ARG A 40 5.08 0.37 3.14
C ARG A 40 5.41 -0.33 1.84
N GLU A 41 5.26 0.39 0.74
CA GLU A 41 5.39 -0.16 -0.62
C GLU A 41 6.79 0.13 -1.18
N ASN A 42 7.74 -0.78 -0.98
CA ASN A 42 9.03 -0.65 -1.66
C ASN A 42 8.99 -1.22 -3.10
N GLY A 43 7.92 -1.92 -3.51
CA GLY A 43 7.73 -2.46 -4.87
C GLY A 43 6.28 -2.88 -5.20
N PHE A 44 6.04 -3.25 -6.47
CA PHE A 44 4.70 -3.32 -7.10
C PHE A 44 3.77 -4.48 -6.68
N GLY A 45 4.20 -5.44 -5.84
CA GLY A 45 3.47 -6.71 -5.62
C GLY A 45 2.16 -6.65 -4.81
N ILE A 46 1.84 -5.52 -4.16
CA ILE A 46 0.91 -5.53 -3.02
C ILE A 46 -0.53 -5.19 -3.41
N PHE A 47 -0.73 -4.36 -4.43
CA PHE A 47 -2.06 -3.92 -4.84
C PHE A 47 -2.95 -5.08 -5.30
N SER A 48 -2.35 -6.12 -5.90
CA SER A 48 -3.08 -7.23 -6.52
C SER A 48 -3.98 -7.97 -5.54
N ALA A 49 -3.48 -8.37 -4.37
CA ALA A 49 -4.25 -9.17 -3.40
C ALA A 49 -5.44 -8.40 -2.80
N TYR A 50 -5.25 -7.12 -2.52
CA TYR A 50 -6.34 -6.24 -2.07
C TYR A 50 -7.37 -6.01 -3.19
N MET A 51 -6.91 -5.77 -4.42
CA MET A 51 -7.80 -5.54 -5.57
C MET A 51 -8.57 -6.79 -6.01
N THR A 52 -8.03 -8.00 -5.82
CA THR A 52 -8.70 -9.26 -6.18
C THR A 52 -9.65 -9.76 -5.10
N ASN A 53 -9.20 -9.80 -3.84
CA ASN A 53 -9.92 -10.50 -2.77
C ASN A 53 -10.24 -9.63 -1.55
N GLY A 54 -9.88 -8.34 -1.55
CA GLY A 54 -10.10 -7.44 -0.42
C GLY A 54 -9.26 -7.78 0.82
N THR A 55 -8.26 -8.67 0.67
CA THR A 55 -7.40 -9.09 1.77
C THR A 55 -6.47 -7.94 2.17
N LEU A 56 -6.48 -7.60 3.46
CA LEU A 56 -5.56 -6.63 4.03
C LEU A 56 -4.38 -7.36 4.66
N LEU A 57 -3.18 -6.86 4.40
CA LEU A 57 -1.98 -7.29 5.08
C LEU A 57 -1.96 -6.78 6.52
N ALA A 58 -1.06 -7.31 7.35
CA ALA A 58 -0.88 -6.82 8.71
C ALA A 58 -0.40 -5.35 8.69
N ASN A 59 -0.81 -4.55 9.67
CA ASN A 59 -0.36 -3.17 9.78
C ASN A 59 1.17 -3.10 9.95
N GLY A 60 1.83 -2.26 9.16
CA GLY A 60 3.29 -2.15 9.17
C GLY A 60 4.02 -3.25 8.38
N THR A 61 3.30 -4.01 7.54
CA THR A 61 3.96 -4.88 6.57
C THR A 61 4.81 -4.02 5.63
N VAL A 62 6.12 -4.29 5.63
CA VAL A 62 7.04 -3.79 4.62
C VAL A 62 7.11 -4.84 3.54
N CYS A 63 6.72 -4.50 2.32
CA CYS A 63 6.91 -5.40 1.21
C CYS A 63 8.08 -4.90 0.38
N GLU A 64 9.08 -5.78 0.29
CA GLU A 64 10.26 -5.55 -0.51
C GLU A 64 9.94 -5.68 -2.00
N VAL A 65 10.82 -5.10 -2.81
CA VAL A 65 10.81 -5.23 -4.27
C VAL A 65 10.81 -6.71 -4.66
N ASP A 66 9.73 -7.18 -5.27
CA ASP A 66 9.75 -8.37 -6.10
C ASP A 66 10.03 -7.95 -7.54
N ALA A 67 11.27 -8.14 -7.99
CA ALA A 67 11.70 -7.81 -9.34
C ALA A 67 11.04 -8.68 -10.42
N THR A 68 10.35 -9.76 -10.04
CA THR A 68 9.64 -10.67 -10.95
C THR A 68 8.17 -10.32 -11.14
N PHE A 69 7.64 -9.39 -10.32
CA PHE A 69 6.24 -9.00 -10.39
C PHE A 69 5.99 -7.94 -11.46
N GLU A 70 5.06 -8.22 -12.37
CA GLU A 70 4.62 -7.33 -13.43
C GLU A 70 3.20 -6.83 -13.15
N CYS A 71 3.06 -5.55 -12.82
CA CYS A 71 1.75 -4.88 -12.77
C CYS A 71 1.13 -4.72 -14.17
N LEU A 72 1.99 -4.55 -15.18
CA LEU A 72 1.66 -4.43 -16.60
C LEU A 72 2.57 -5.40 -17.33
N ALA A 73 2.01 -6.17 -18.27
CA ALA A 73 2.78 -7.18 -19.01
C ALA A 73 4.04 -6.57 -19.64
N GLY A 74 5.21 -7.09 -19.28
CA GLY A 74 6.52 -6.63 -19.74
C GLY A 74 7.09 -5.40 -19.00
N VAL A 75 6.42 -4.89 -17.95
CA VAL A 75 6.93 -3.82 -17.10
C VAL A 75 7.23 -4.36 -15.70
N ASN A 76 8.52 -4.41 -15.39
CA ASN A 76 9.05 -4.77 -14.08
C ASN A 76 9.90 -3.62 -13.50
N ILE A 77 10.38 -3.79 -12.27
CA ILE A 77 11.18 -2.76 -11.59
C ILE A 77 12.53 -2.51 -12.28
N GLN A 78 13.03 -3.44 -13.10
CA GLN A 78 14.30 -3.29 -13.83
C GLN A 78 14.14 -2.55 -15.17
N THR A 79 12.91 -2.38 -15.67
CA THR A 79 12.62 -1.73 -16.96
C THR A 79 12.25 -0.25 -16.80
N LEU A 80 12.08 0.22 -15.57
CA LEU A 80 11.96 1.64 -15.22
C LEU A 80 13.34 2.20 -14.88
N SER A 81 14.18 2.44 -15.89
CA SER A 81 15.45 3.16 -15.77
C SER A 81 15.31 4.61 -16.24
#